data_AF-A0A2V7Z0Z4-F1
#
_entry.id   AF-A0A2V7Z0Z4-F1
#
_cell.length_a   1.000
_cell.length_b   1.000
_cell.length_c   1.000
_cell.angle_alpha   90.00
_cell.angle_beta   90.00
_cell.angle_gamma   90.00
#
_symmetry.space_group_name_H-M   'P 1'
#
loop_
_entity.id
_entity.type
_entity.pdbx_description
1 polymer ?
#
loop_
_entity_poly.entity_id
_entity_poly.type
_entity_poly.pdbx_seq_one_letter_code
_entity_poly.pdbx_strand_id
1 'polypeptide(L)'
;MPWGLPGAFVSAAVAVGIHYALRAFGIGPVGVGAAAAATSSGPALHLAVPWPSAEFVGGLSLAWKYLPLALPFAVMTIIGGIDNTESAAAAGDEYDTRGILLTEGFCTLVAGLCGGVVESTPYIGHPAFKKMGAGAGYAVATALFVGLGGMLGYLPLLVNWIPAAAVAPILIYIGLEVLAQGVLATPARHAPAVALAILPSIAFLVSLEMGSLVSAAGPALAHLTGDLADTFRSVRLLGNGFIVTALLWGAATAELIDQRFRRSALYFGVAAVLSLFGVIHSPTAQGTFFLPWKVGDMTPFTFAAAYFALGLVVLAAALLPGTRRAASEAEN
;
A
#
# COMPACT_ATOMS: atom_id res chain seq x y z
N MET A 1 24.42 14.96 9.06
CA MET A 1 25.39 15.36 8.00
C MET A 1 26.19 16.56 8.48
N PRO A 2 27.39 16.82 7.93
CA PRO A 2 28.02 18.13 8.07
C PRO A 2 27.05 19.25 7.65
N TRP A 3 27.11 20.40 8.35
CA TRP A 3 26.25 21.59 8.16
C TRP A 3 24.76 21.45 8.47
N GLY A 4 24.32 20.35 9.13
CA GLY A 4 22.93 20.21 9.57
C GLY A 4 21.92 19.96 8.44
N LEU A 5 22.37 19.71 7.21
CA LEU A 5 21.49 19.38 6.09
C LEU A 5 20.90 17.96 6.23
N PRO A 6 19.61 17.75 5.90
CA PRO A 6 19.02 16.42 5.89
C PRO A 6 19.75 15.51 4.88
N GLY A 7 20.07 14.28 5.29
CA GLY A 7 20.78 13.33 4.43
C GLY A 7 20.04 13.00 3.13
N ALA A 8 18.71 12.93 3.19
CA ALA A 8 17.87 12.71 2.02
C ALA A 8 17.96 13.85 1.00
N PHE A 9 18.01 15.11 1.47
CA PHE A 9 18.15 16.28 0.59
C PHE A 9 19.49 16.26 -0.15
N VAL A 10 20.59 16.02 0.58
CA VAL A 10 21.93 15.94 -0.01
C VAL A 10 22.00 14.77 -1.00
N SER A 11 21.45 13.61 -0.63
CA SER A 11 21.40 12.43 -1.51
C SER A 11 20.65 12.71 -2.81
N ALA A 12 19.47 13.36 -2.73
CA ALA A 12 18.70 13.74 -3.90
C ALA A 12 19.47 14.73 -4.79
N ALA A 13 20.03 15.79 -4.21
CA ALA A 13 20.79 16.80 -4.96
C ALA A 13 21.99 16.17 -5.69
N VAL A 14 22.72 15.27 -5.03
CA VAL A 14 23.83 14.52 -5.64
C VAL A 14 23.31 13.62 -6.77
N ALA A 15 22.20 12.90 -6.56
CA ALA A 15 21.62 12.04 -7.59
C ALA A 15 21.15 12.83 -8.83
N VAL A 16 20.55 14.01 -8.64
CA VAL A 16 20.20 14.93 -9.73
C VAL A 16 21.47 15.37 -10.48
N GLY A 17 22.51 15.79 -9.75
CA GLY A 17 23.78 16.20 -10.35
C GLY A 17 24.45 15.09 -11.18
N ILE A 18 24.50 13.87 -10.64
CA ILE A 18 25.03 12.69 -11.35
C ILE A 18 24.20 12.41 -12.60
N HIS A 19 22.87 12.44 -12.51
CA HIS A 19 21.99 12.19 -13.66
C HIS A 19 22.28 13.14 -14.82
N TYR A 20 22.33 14.45 -14.55
CA TYR A 20 22.60 15.44 -15.60
C TYR A 20 24.04 15.38 -16.11
N ALA A 21 25.02 15.05 -15.27
CA ALA A 21 26.39 14.81 -15.71
C ALA A 21 26.47 13.62 -16.67
N LEU A 22 25.89 12.47 -16.31
CA LEU A 22 25.83 11.29 -17.19
C LEU A 22 25.14 11.59 -18.52
N ARG A 23 24.03 12.34 -18.49
CA ARG A 23 23.33 12.78 -19.69
C ARG A 23 24.20 13.69 -20.57
N ALA A 24 24.98 14.58 -19.97
CA ALA A 24 25.92 15.44 -20.69
C ALA A 24 27.05 14.64 -21.38
N PHE A 25 27.45 13.50 -20.81
CA PHE A 25 28.40 12.56 -21.41
C PHE A 25 27.75 11.56 -22.40
N GLY A 26 26.48 11.75 -22.75
CA GLY A 26 25.76 10.86 -23.67
C GLY A 26 25.38 9.50 -23.07
N ILE A 27 25.57 9.31 -21.76
CA ILE A 27 25.19 8.11 -21.03
C ILE A 27 23.75 8.31 -20.55
N GLY A 28 22.79 7.94 -21.41
CA GLY A 28 21.37 8.00 -21.11
C GLY A 28 20.92 6.89 -20.14
N PRO A 29 19.83 7.09 -19.39
CA PRO A 29 19.28 6.04 -18.54
C PRO A 29 18.86 4.83 -19.40
N VAL A 30 19.46 3.68 -19.13
CA VAL A 30 19.00 2.39 -19.64
C VAL A 30 17.75 2.01 -18.86
N GLY A 31 16.58 2.04 -19.51
CA GLY A 31 15.39 1.33 -19.03
C GLY A 31 14.59 1.96 -17.88
N VAL A 32 14.91 3.15 -17.37
CA VAL A 32 14.03 3.83 -16.40
C VAL A 32 12.93 4.55 -17.18
N GLY A 33 11.83 3.85 -17.42
CA GLY A 33 10.60 4.44 -17.94
C GLY A 33 10.22 5.65 -17.10
N ALA A 34 10.01 6.79 -17.76
CA ALA A 34 9.54 7.99 -17.09
C ALA A 34 8.18 7.70 -16.46
N ALA A 35 8.13 7.50 -15.14
CA ALA A 35 6.91 7.56 -14.35
C ALA A 35 6.46 9.03 -14.18
N ALA A 36 6.51 9.81 -15.26
CA ALA A 36 5.83 11.08 -15.35
C ALA A 36 4.53 10.78 -16.09
N ALA A 37 3.41 10.81 -15.36
CA ALA A 37 2.11 10.99 -16.01
C ALA A 37 2.16 12.36 -16.71
N ALA A 38 2.65 12.36 -17.94
CA ALA A 38 2.60 13.52 -18.82
C ALA A 38 1.12 13.76 -19.12
N THR A 39 0.52 14.70 -18.40
CA THR A 39 -0.63 15.39 -18.93
C THR A 39 -0.20 16.04 -20.25
N SER A 40 -1.07 15.99 -21.26
CA SER A 40 -0.81 16.52 -22.61
C SER A 40 -0.60 18.05 -22.64
N SER A 41 -0.68 18.70 -21.48
CA SER A 41 -0.38 20.11 -21.29
C SER A 41 1.11 20.23 -20.97
N GLY A 42 1.88 20.87 -21.87
CA GLY A 42 3.27 21.22 -21.58
C GLY A 42 3.38 22.00 -20.25
N PRO A 43 4.51 21.91 -19.54
CA PRO A 43 4.64 22.52 -18.24
C PRO A 43 4.55 24.05 -18.40
N ALA A 44 3.46 24.62 -17.91
CA ALA A 44 3.14 26.03 -18.04
C ALA A 44 2.53 26.55 -16.74
N LEU A 45 2.93 27.77 -16.35
CA LEU A 45 2.27 28.49 -15.27
C LEU A 45 0.83 28.76 -15.66
N HIS A 46 -0.08 28.51 -14.74
CA HIS A 46 -1.50 28.74 -14.89
C HIS A 46 -2.09 29.02 -13.52
N LEU A 47 -3.25 29.68 -13.46
CA LEU A 47 -3.97 29.85 -12.21
C LEU A 47 -5.18 28.93 -12.20
N ALA A 48 -5.12 27.85 -11.44
CA ALA A 48 -6.21 26.94 -11.15
C ALA A 48 -6.58 27.04 -9.68
N VAL A 49 -7.60 27.86 -9.37
CA VAL A 49 -8.13 27.96 -8.01
C VAL A 49 -9.03 26.76 -7.73
N PRO A 50 -8.83 26.01 -6.63
CA PRO A 50 -9.65 24.85 -6.29
C PRO A 50 -11.00 25.34 -5.77
N TRP A 51 -11.91 25.65 -6.69
CA TRP A 51 -13.25 26.10 -6.38
C TRP A 51 -14.21 24.91 -6.34
N PRO A 52 -15.03 24.77 -5.28
CA PRO A 52 -16.03 23.70 -5.21
C PRO A 52 -17.00 23.77 -6.40
N SER A 53 -17.28 22.63 -7.02
CA SER A 53 -18.24 22.51 -8.12
C SER A 53 -19.13 21.28 -7.94
N ALA A 54 -20.29 21.31 -8.62
CA ALA A 54 -21.22 20.19 -8.67
C ALA A 54 -21.04 19.33 -9.95
N GLU A 55 -19.96 19.53 -10.71
CA GLU A 55 -19.76 18.85 -12.01
C GLU A 55 -19.68 17.32 -11.84
N PHE A 56 -19.18 16.84 -10.70
CA PHE A 56 -19.12 15.42 -10.37
C PHE A 56 -20.51 14.74 -10.40
N VAL A 57 -21.61 15.48 -10.22
CA VAL A 57 -22.98 14.95 -10.26
C VAL A 57 -23.28 14.31 -11.62
N GLY A 58 -22.79 14.93 -12.71
CA GLY A 58 -22.93 14.37 -14.06
C GLY A 58 -22.19 13.03 -14.24
N GLY A 59 -21.14 12.80 -13.44
CA GLY A 59 -20.32 11.59 -13.44
C GLY A 59 -20.82 10.47 -12.52
N LEU A 60 -21.83 10.69 -11.67
CA LEU A 60 -22.30 9.70 -10.68
C LEU A 60 -22.76 8.38 -11.33
N SER A 61 -23.41 8.47 -12.50
CA SER A 61 -23.86 7.27 -13.24
C SER A 61 -22.68 6.39 -13.70
N LEU A 62 -21.53 7.00 -14.00
CA LEU A 62 -20.28 6.31 -14.33
C LEU A 62 -19.60 5.81 -13.05
N ALA A 63 -19.61 6.59 -11.97
CA ALA A 63 -19.02 6.22 -10.68
C ALA A 63 -19.56 4.88 -10.16
N TRP A 64 -20.86 4.60 -10.33
CA TRP A 64 -21.46 3.29 -9.98
C TRP A 64 -20.83 2.09 -10.69
N LYS A 65 -20.35 2.26 -11.92
CA LYS A 65 -19.66 1.18 -12.65
C LYS A 65 -18.25 0.92 -12.13
N TYR A 66 -17.60 1.96 -11.60
CA TYR A 66 -16.25 1.89 -11.05
C TYR A 66 -16.21 1.65 -9.55
N LEU A 67 -17.35 1.65 -8.86
CA LEU A 67 -17.41 1.40 -7.42
C LEU A 67 -16.72 0.08 -7.00
N PRO A 68 -16.83 -1.04 -7.73
CA PRO A 68 -16.10 -2.27 -7.39
C PRO A 68 -14.57 -2.17 -7.49
N LEU A 69 -14.05 -1.15 -8.20
CA LEU A 69 -12.63 -0.83 -8.28
C LEU A 69 -12.23 0.22 -7.23
N ALA A 70 -13.04 1.26 -7.02
CA ALA A 70 -12.78 2.33 -6.08
C ALA A 70 -12.91 1.90 -4.61
N LEU A 71 -13.88 1.03 -4.30
CA LEU A 71 -14.11 0.56 -2.93
C LEU A 71 -12.91 -0.21 -2.33
N PRO A 72 -12.27 -1.17 -3.03
CA PRO A 72 -11.02 -1.78 -2.55
C PRO A 72 -9.96 -0.75 -2.20
N PHE A 73 -9.78 0.25 -3.06
CA PHE A 73 -8.77 1.29 -2.85
C PHE A 73 -9.07 2.10 -1.58
N ALA A 74 -10.31 2.58 -1.41
CA ALA A 74 -10.73 3.34 -0.23
C ALA A 74 -10.70 2.53 1.08
N VAL A 75 -10.90 1.21 1.02
CA VAL A 75 -10.72 0.36 2.21
C VAL A 75 -9.23 0.20 2.54
N MET A 76 -8.38 0.08 1.52
CA MET A 76 -6.93 -0.03 1.71
C MET A 76 -6.32 1.25 2.27
N THR A 77 -6.81 2.43 1.89
CA THR A 77 -6.34 3.71 2.46
C THR A 77 -6.67 3.82 3.94
N ILE A 78 -7.89 3.44 4.36
CA ILE A 78 -8.28 3.41 5.77
C ILE A 78 -7.35 2.49 6.58
N ILE A 79 -7.07 1.28 6.08
CA ILE A 79 -6.16 0.35 6.75
C ILE A 79 -4.74 0.93 6.79
N GLY A 80 -4.27 1.51 5.68
CA GLY A 80 -2.98 2.19 5.63
C GLY A 80 -2.88 3.38 6.61
N GLY A 81 -3.97 4.11 6.82
CA GLY A 81 -4.05 5.18 7.82
C GLY A 81 -3.91 4.65 9.25
N ILE A 82 -4.56 3.52 9.57
CA ILE A 82 -4.40 2.82 10.85
C ILE A 82 -2.94 2.38 11.03
N ASP A 83 -2.38 1.68 10.05
CA ASP A 83 -0.99 1.21 10.08
C ASP A 83 0.00 2.37 10.24
N ASN A 84 -0.27 3.52 9.63
CA ASN A 84 0.58 4.69 9.78
C ASN A 84 0.47 5.31 11.19
N THR A 85 -0.72 5.31 11.80
CA THR A 85 -0.87 5.77 13.20
C THR A 85 -0.17 4.85 14.19
N GLU A 86 -0.21 3.53 13.96
CA GLU A 86 0.55 2.55 14.75
C GLU A 86 2.06 2.70 14.52
N SER A 87 2.49 2.95 13.28
CA SER A 87 3.89 3.25 12.96
C SER A 87 4.38 4.52 13.65
N ALA A 88 3.55 5.55 13.74
CA ALA A 88 3.85 6.77 14.48
C ALA A 88 3.94 6.51 16.00
N ALA A 89 3.02 5.73 16.56
CA ALA A 89 3.04 5.34 17.96
C ALA A 89 4.30 4.54 18.31
N ALA A 90 4.73 3.62 17.44
CA ALA A 90 5.98 2.88 17.57
C ALA A 90 7.22 3.81 17.56
N ALA A 91 7.13 4.98 16.91
CA ALA A 91 8.16 6.03 16.95
C ALA A 91 7.96 7.05 18.09
N GLY A 92 7.03 6.80 19.01
CA GLY A 92 6.77 7.59 20.21
C GLY A 92 5.82 8.78 20.02
N ASP A 93 5.06 8.84 18.92
CA ASP A 93 3.99 9.83 18.74
C ASP A 93 2.62 9.15 18.66
N GLU A 94 1.83 9.24 19.72
CA GLU A 94 0.48 8.71 19.76
C GLU A 94 -0.53 9.72 19.21
N TYR A 95 -1.31 9.30 18.21
CA TYR A 95 -2.38 10.08 17.62
C TYR A 95 -3.71 9.36 17.77
N ASP A 96 -4.82 10.10 17.90
CA ASP A 96 -6.15 9.52 17.81
C ASP A 96 -6.42 9.07 16.37
N THR A 97 -6.33 7.76 16.12
CA THR A 97 -6.57 7.17 14.80
C THR A 97 -7.91 7.57 14.21
N ARG A 98 -8.96 7.70 15.04
CA ARG A 98 -10.28 8.13 14.55
C ARG A 98 -10.24 9.56 14.03
N GLY A 99 -9.63 10.47 14.79
CA GLY A 99 -9.42 11.85 14.36
C GLY A 99 -8.60 11.96 13.07
N ILE A 100 -7.54 11.15 12.94
CA ILE A 100 -6.72 11.11 11.72
C ILE A 100 -7.54 10.65 10.50
N LEU A 101 -8.24 9.52 10.60
CA LEU A 101 -9.04 8.96 9.50
C LEU A 101 -10.23 9.86 9.12
N LEU A 102 -10.87 10.50 10.10
CA LEU A 102 -11.95 11.47 9.84
C LEU A 102 -11.43 12.71 9.11
N THR A 103 -10.23 13.18 9.49
CA THR A 103 -9.58 14.31 8.83
C THR A 103 -9.19 13.96 7.39
N GLU A 104 -8.63 12.77 7.17
CA GLU A 104 -8.34 12.21 5.83
C GLU A 104 -9.61 12.16 4.97
N GLY A 105 -10.67 11.53 5.45
CA GLY A 105 -11.94 11.42 4.71
C GLY A 105 -12.55 12.79 4.40
N PHE A 106 -12.54 13.72 5.36
CA PHE A 106 -13.02 15.08 5.15
C PHE A 106 -12.21 15.83 4.09
N CYS A 107 -10.87 15.79 4.18
CA CYS A 107 -9.97 16.41 3.21
C CYS A 107 -10.16 15.82 1.81
N THR A 108 -10.32 14.49 1.70
CA THR A 108 -10.62 13.80 0.44
C THR A 108 -11.95 14.29 -0.16
N LEU A 109 -13.01 14.42 0.64
CA LEU A 109 -14.30 14.92 0.17
C LEU A 109 -14.20 16.37 -0.32
N VAL A 110 -13.54 17.24 0.45
CA VAL A 110 -13.33 18.64 0.06
C VAL A 110 -12.50 18.73 -1.22
N ALA A 111 -11.43 17.94 -1.34
CA ALA A 111 -10.63 17.87 -2.55
C ALA A 111 -11.47 17.42 -3.75
N GLY A 112 -12.29 16.38 -3.58
CA GLY A 112 -13.20 15.89 -4.61
C GLY A 112 -14.22 16.93 -5.08
N LEU A 113 -14.79 17.71 -4.15
CA LEU A 113 -15.68 18.84 -4.49
C LEU A 113 -14.96 19.91 -5.31
N CYS A 114 -13.65 20.09 -5.12
CA CYS A 114 -12.82 21.02 -5.88
C CYS A 114 -12.20 20.41 -7.14
N GLY A 115 -12.65 19.23 -7.59
CA GLY A 115 -12.15 18.55 -8.80
C GLY A 115 -10.95 17.63 -8.59
N GLY A 116 -10.57 17.36 -7.35
CA GLY A 116 -9.54 16.39 -6.99
C GLY A 116 -9.95 14.96 -7.37
N VAL A 117 -9.01 14.20 -7.94
CA VAL A 117 -9.24 12.82 -8.42
C VAL A 117 -8.47 11.77 -7.62
N VAL A 118 -7.74 12.20 -6.60
CA VAL A 118 -6.88 11.36 -5.76
C VAL A 118 -7.34 11.47 -4.32
N GLU A 119 -7.49 10.34 -3.67
CA GLU A 119 -7.77 10.25 -2.23
C GLU A 119 -6.57 10.74 -1.43
N SER A 120 -6.82 11.55 -0.40
CA SER A 120 -5.79 11.94 0.55
C SER A 120 -5.48 10.79 1.49
N THR A 121 -4.25 10.72 2.02
CA THR A 121 -3.86 9.71 3.00
C THR A 121 -2.72 10.23 3.89
N PRO A 122 -2.59 9.77 5.15
CA PRO A 122 -1.46 10.12 6.00
C PRO A 122 -0.10 9.79 5.36
N TYR A 123 0.91 10.62 5.61
CA TYR A 123 2.25 10.39 5.09
C TYR A 123 2.85 9.10 5.68
N ILE A 124 3.02 8.09 4.83
CA ILE A 124 3.73 6.85 5.19
C ILE A 124 5.19 7.17 5.48
N GLY A 125 5.74 6.56 6.53
CA GLY A 125 7.14 6.77 6.92
C GLY A 125 7.33 7.86 7.96
N HIS A 126 6.31 8.14 8.78
CA HIS A 126 6.41 9.02 9.95
C HIS A 126 7.71 8.80 10.76
N PRO A 127 8.15 7.56 11.07
CA PRO A 127 9.42 7.34 11.78
C PRO A 127 10.65 7.88 11.02
N ALA A 128 10.67 7.74 9.70
CA ALA A 128 11.76 8.23 8.86
C ALA A 128 11.82 9.76 8.84
N PHE A 129 10.67 10.41 8.63
CA PHE A 129 10.57 11.86 8.64
C PHE A 129 10.91 12.45 10.02
N LYS A 130 10.48 11.81 11.10
CA LYS A 130 10.82 12.22 12.48
C LYS A 130 12.32 12.15 12.73
N LYS A 131 13.00 11.08 12.31
CA LYS A 131 14.47 10.96 12.40
C LYS A 131 15.21 12.03 11.60
N MET A 132 14.59 12.57 10.55
CA MET A 132 15.12 13.70 9.77
C MET A 132 14.86 15.07 10.44
N GLY A 133 14.18 15.11 11.58
CA GLY A 133 13.82 16.35 12.29
C GLY A 133 12.59 17.04 11.74
N ALA A 134 11.77 16.35 10.94
CA ALA A 134 10.50 16.90 10.46
C ALA A 134 9.48 17.02 11.60
N GLY A 135 8.67 18.06 11.56
CA GLY A 135 7.54 18.29 12.47
C GLY A 135 6.39 18.98 11.76
N ALA A 136 5.41 19.50 12.49
CA ALA A 136 4.22 20.12 11.91
C ALA A 136 4.52 21.26 10.91
N GLY A 137 5.56 22.07 11.18
CA GLY A 137 5.98 23.13 10.26
C GLY A 137 6.44 22.62 8.89
N TYR A 138 7.09 21.45 8.83
CA TYR A 138 7.47 20.80 7.58
C TYR A 138 6.24 20.34 6.80
N ALA A 139 5.26 19.74 7.48
CA ALA A 139 4.00 19.32 6.86
C ALA A 139 3.22 20.50 6.28
N VAL A 140 3.08 21.60 7.04
CA VAL A 140 2.42 22.83 6.58
C VAL A 140 3.16 23.46 5.39
N ALA A 141 4.48 23.59 5.48
CA ALA A 141 5.28 24.13 4.38
C ALA A 141 5.15 23.28 3.11
N THR A 142 5.14 21.95 3.24
CA THR A 142 4.94 21.02 2.12
C THR A 142 3.54 21.18 1.53
N ALA A 143 2.49 21.22 2.37
CA ALA A 143 1.12 21.41 1.91
C ALA A 143 0.94 22.73 1.16
N LEU A 144 1.50 23.84 1.68
CA LEU A 144 1.47 25.13 1.00
C LEU A 144 2.25 25.12 -0.31
N PHE A 145 3.48 24.59 -0.30
CA PHE A 145 4.32 24.56 -1.49
C PHE A 145 3.75 23.68 -2.60
N VAL A 146 3.26 22.48 -2.26
CA VAL A 146 2.66 21.57 -3.24
C VAL A 146 1.30 22.09 -3.69
N GLY A 147 0.48 22.58 -2.77
CA GLY A 147 -0.83 23.16 -3.06
C GLY A 147 -0.73 24.38 -3.98
N LEU A 148 0.10 25.36 -3.63
CA LEU A 148 0.39 26.51 -4.51
C LEU A 148 1.02 26.08 -5.83
N GLY A 149 1.82 25.03 -5.83
CA GLY A 149 2.43 24.49 -7.05
C GLY A 149 1.42 23.87 -8.01
N GLY A 150 0.39 23.22 -7.49
CA GLY A 150 -0.77 22.77 -8.26
C GLY A 150 -1.61 23.95 -8.75
N MET A 151 -1.86 24.95 -7.89
CA MET A 151 -2.68 26.12 -8.22
C MET A 151 -2.03 27.07 -9.23
N LEU A 152 -0.71 27.25 -9.15
CA LEU A 152 0.06 28.18 -9.99
C LEU A 152 0.74 27.49 -11.18
N GLY A 153 0.66 26.16 -11.26
CA GLY A 153 1.22 25.37 -12.35
C GLY A 153 2.74 25.24 -12.36
N TYR A 154 3.44 25.65 -11.30
CA TYR A 154 4.91 25.49 -11.24
C TYR A 154 5.35 24.08 -10.85
N LEU A 155 4.48 23.27 -10.22
CA LEU A 155 4.88 21.95 -9.73
C LEU A 155 5.30 21.00 -10.88
N PRO A 156 4.57 20.90 -12.02
CA PRO A 156 5.02 20.10 -13.15
C PRO A 156 6.38 20.55 -13.73
N LEU A 157 6.70 21.85 -13.70
CA LEU A 157 8.00 22.37 -14.12
C LEU A 157 9.13 21.80 -13.26
N LEU A 158 8.92 21.76 -11.93
CA LEU A 158 9.89 21.22 -10.98
C LEU A 158 10.00 19.70 -11.06
N VAL A 159 8.88 18.99 -11.14
CA VAL A 159 8.86 17.52 -11.21
C VAL A 159 9.54 17.03 -12.50
N ASN A 160 9.33 17.71 -13.63
CA ASN A 160 10.01 17.37 -14.89
C ASN A 160 11.54 17.58 -14.83
N TRP A 161 12.03 18.38 -13.89
CA TRP A 161 13.46 18.59 -13.64
C TRP A 161 14.08 17.54 -12.71
N ILE A 162 13.26 16.83 -11.92
CA ILE A 162 13.75 15.82 -10.99
C ILE A 162 13.70 14.46 -11.69
N PRO A 163 14.85 13.86 -12.05
CA PRO A 163 14.86 12.53 -12.65
C PRO A 163 14.32 11.50 -11.66
N ALA A 164 13.55 10.52 -12.15
CA ALA A 164 13.00 9.45 -11.33
C ALA A 164 14.09 8.70 -10.52
N ALA A 165 15.28 8.55 -11.10
CA ALA A 165 16.44 7.96 -10.43
C ALA A 165 16.92 8.72 -9.18
N ALA A 166 16.63 10.03 -9.07
CA ALA A 166 16.95 10.81 -7.87
C ALA A 166 15.89 10.68 -6.76
N VAL A 167 14.67 10.27 -7.10
CA VAL A 167 13.58 10.04 -6.14
C VAL A 167 13.67 8.64 -5.55
N ALA A 168 14.07 7.64 -6.35
CA ALA A 168 14.12 6.24 -5.93
C ALA A 168 14.88 5.98 -4.61
N PRO A 169 16.06 6.56 -4.35
CA PRO A 169 16.77 6.35 -3.08
C PRO A 169 15.99 6.83 -1.85
N ILE A 170 15.21 7.91 -1.98
CA ILE A 170 14.36 8.41 -0.88
C ILE A 170 13.27 7.38 -0.56
N LEU A 171 12.59 6.86 -1.59
CA LEU A 171 11.54 5.86 -1.42
C LEU A 171 12.09 4.55 -0.84
N ILE A 172 13.27 4.11 -1.30
CA ILE A 172 13.97 2.94 -0.75
C ILE A 172 14.29 3.15 0.74
N TYR A 173 14.83 4.33 1.10
CA TYR A 173 15.14 4.64 2.49
C TYR A 173 13.89 4.61 3.38
N ILE A 174 12.80 5.25 2.94
CA ILE A 174 11.52 5.25 3.65
C ILE A 174 10.99 3.82 3.80
N GLY A 175 10.99 3.02 2.72
CA GLY A 175 10.52 1.64 2.74
C GLY A 175 11.35 0.75 3.68
N LEU A 176 12.68 0.87 3.66
CA LEU A 176 13.57 0.15 4.57
C LEU A 176 13.32 0.54 6.02
N GLU A 177 13.12 1.83 6.30
CA GLU A 177 12.83 2.30 7.66
C GLU A 177 11.48 1.78 8.16
N VAL A 178 10.42 1.85 7.34
CA VAL A 178 9.11 1.29 7.71
C VAL A 178 9.19 -0.21 7.98
N LEU A 179 9.88 -0.96 7.11
CA LEU A 179 10.08 -2.40 7.30
C LEU A 179 10.89 -2.71 8.57
N ALA A 180 11.98 -1.98 8.79
CA ALA A 180 12.81 -2.15 9.98
C ALA A 180 12.03 -1.84 11.26
N GLN A 181 11.23 -0.77 11.28
CA GLN A 181 10.35 -0.46 12.41
C GLN A 181 9.35 -1.58 12.67
N GLY A 182 8.72 -2.14 11.63
CA GLY A 182 7.80 -3.27 11.79
C GLY A 182 8.43 -4.47 12.49
N VAL A 183 9.71 -4.76 12.19
CA VAL A 183 10.45 -5.84 12.86
C VAL A 183 10.88 -5.44 14.28
N LEU A 184 11.45 -4.25 14.45
CA LEU A 184 12.07 -3.80 15.70
C LEU A 184 11.05 -3.43 16.79
N ALA A 185 9.89 -2.90 16.41
CA ALA A 185 8.81 -2.59 17.33
C ALA A 185 8.03 -3.85 17.77
N THR A 186 8.16 -4.94 17.02
CA THR A 186 7.46 -6.20 17.32
C THR A 186 8.26 -7.04 18.33
N PRO A 187 7.61 -7.68 19.33
CA PRO A 187 8.28 -8.61 20.22
C PRO A 187 8.99 -9.73 19.46
N ALA A 188 10.22 -10.08 19.88
CA ALA A 188 11.06 -11.05 19.16
C ALA A 188 10.38 -12.41 18.91
N ARG A 189 9.50 -12.86 19.82
CA ARG A 189 8.73 -14.11 19.66
C ARG A 189 7.79 -14.10 18.46
N HIS A 190 7.34 -12.93 18.01
CA HIS A 190 6.43 -12.75 16.88
C HIS A 190 7.16 -12.51 15.55
N ALA A 191 8.50 -12.59 15.52
CA ALA A 191 9.26 -12.48 14.27
C ALA A 191 8.76 -13.40 13.12
N PRO A 192 8.32 -14.66 13.36
CA PRO A 192 7.73 -15.47 12.31
C PRO A 192 6.43 -14.90 11.72
N ALA A 193 5.62 -14.21 12.53
CA ALA A 193 4.39 -13.56 12.07
C ALA A 193 4.71 -12.38 11.15
N VAL A 194 5.73 -11.58 11.48
CA VAL A 194 6.22 -10.49 10.62
C VAL A 194 6.74 -11.04 9.29
N ALA A 195 7.56 -12.10 9.34
CA ALA A 195 8.09 -12.74 8.14
C ALA A 195 6.98 -13.25 7.21
N LEU A 196 5.93 -13.87 7.78
CA LEU A 196 4.77 -14.33 7.00
C LEU A 196 3.97 -13.16 6.41
N ALA A 197 3.77 -12.08 7.18
CA ALA A 197 3.01 -10.90 6.75
C ALA A 197 3.67 -10.15 5.58
N ILE A 198 4.98 -10.33 5.35
CA ILE A 198 5.69 -9.70 4.23
C ILE A 198 5.37 -10.39 2.88
N LEU A 199 5.01 -11.68 2.89
CA LEU A 199 4.88 -12.48 1.67
C LEU A 199 3.84 -11.93 0.66
N PRO A 200 2.63 -11.51 1.07
CA PRO A 200 1.67 -10.93 0.12
C PRO A 200 2.21 -9.68 -0.57
N SER A 201 2.93 -8.82 0.13
CA SER A 201 3.55 -7.61 -0.42
C SER A 201 4.64 -7.93 -1.44
N ILE A 202 5.46 -8.95 -1.17
CA ILE A 202 6.44 -9.46 -2.15
C ILE A 202 5.72 -10.01 -3.38
N ALA A 203 4.65 -10.80 -3.20
CA ALA A 203 3.89 -11.34 -4.31
C ALA A 203 3.27 -10.22 -5.17
N PHE A 204 2.76 -9.16 -4.55
CA PHE A 204 2.29 -7.98 -5.27
C PHE A 204 3.39 -7.30 -6.08
N LEU A 205 4.58 -7.08 -5.49
CA LEU A 205 5.74 -6.51 -6.20
C LEU A 205 6.14 -7.38 -7.40
N VAL A 206 6.26 -8.69 -7.20
CA VAL A 206 6.59 -9.62 -8.28
C VAL A 206 5.50 -9.60 -9.36
N SER A 207 4.22 -9.58 -8.98
CA SER A 207 3.11 -9.48 -9.92
C SER A 207 3.14 -8.19 -10.75
N LEU A 208 3.62 -7.08 -10.18
CA LEU A 208 3.76 -5.80 -10.89
C LEU A 208 4.83 -5.90 -12.00
N GLU A 209 6.01 -6.42 -11.65
CA GLU A 209 7.11 -6.59 -12.60
C GLU A 209 6.77 -7.62 -13.68
N MET A 210 6.13 -8.72 -13.29
CA MET A 210 5.60 -9.71 -14.22
C MET A 210 4.58 -9.10 -15.20
N GLY A 211 3.70 -8.21 -14.73
CA GLY A 211 2.76 -7.48 -15.58
C GLY A 211 3.44 -6.56 -16.58
N SER A 212 4.47 -5.83 -16.16
CA SER A 212 5.29 -4.98 -17.02
C SER A 212 6.00 -5.79 -18.12
N LEU A 213 6.53 -6.97 -17.77
CA LEU A 213 7.14 -7.89 -18.73
C LEU A 213 6.14 -8.40 -19.76
N VAL A 214 4.94 -8.82 -19.32
CA VAL A 214 3.86 -9.25 -20.22
C VAL A 214 3.44 -8.12 -21.15
N SER A 215 3.30 -6.91 -20.63
CA SER A 215 2.97 -5.73 -21.45
C SER A 215 4.04 -5.41 -22.49
N ALA A 216 5.32 -5.61 -22.17
CA ALA A 216 6.44 -5.35 -23.07
C ALA A 216 6.61 -6.42 -24.15
N ALA A 217 6.32 -7.69 -23.85
CA ALA A 217 6.50 -8.79 -24.82
C ALA A 217 5.31 -8.96 -25.79
N GLY A 218 4.21 -8.24 -25.57
CA GLY A 218 3.07 -8.21 -26.48
C GLY A 218 2.22 -9.50 -26.49
N PRO A 219 1.46 -9.77 -27.58
CA PRO A 219 0.44 -10.82 -27.63
C PRO A 219 0.97 -12.25 -27.42
N ALA A 220 2.28 -12.48 -27.57
CA ALA A 220 2.92 -13.80 -27.42
C ALA A 220 2.82 -14.34 -25.97
N LEU A 221 2.76 -13.46 -24.97
CA LEU A 221 2.55 -13.82 -23.56
C LEU A 221 1.06 -13.75 -23.14
N ALA A 222 0.15 -13.34 -24.02
CA ALA A 222 -1.28 -13.29 -23.71
C ALA A 222 -1.92 -14.68 -23.57
N HIS A 223 -1.19 -15.74 -23.95
CA HIS A 223 -1.61 -17.13 -23.89
C HIS A 223 -0.60 -17.99 -23.11
N LEU A 224 -0.14 -17.50 -21.95
CA LEU A 224 0.62 -18.33 -21.03
C LEU A 224 -0.18 -19.61 -20.73
N THR A 225 0.44 -20.77 -20.94
CA THR A 225 -0.14 -22.10 -20.64
C THR A 225 0.80 -22.93 -19.79
N GLY A 226 0.26 -23.93 -19.09
CA GLY A 226 1.04 -24.84 -18.23
C GLY A 226 1.57 -24.15 -16.97
N ASP A 227 2.62 -24.72 -16.38
CA ASP A 227 3.15 -24.35 -15.06
C ASP A 227 3.47 -22.85 -14.89
N LEU A 228 3.90 -22.19 -15.97
CA LEU A 228 4.21 -20.76 -15.95
C LEU A 228 2.94 -19.91 -15.79
N ALA A 229 1.83 -20.32 -16.42
CA ALA A 229 0.54 -19.66 -16.28
C ALA A 229 0.00 -19.80 -14.85
N ASP A 230 0.15 -21.00 -14.28
CA ASP A 230 -0.28 -21.29 -12.91
C ASP A 230 0.56 -20.54 -11.88
N THR A 231 1.88 -20.40 -12.13
CA THR A 231 2.77 -19.58 -11.31
C THR A 231 2.33 -18.11 -11.35
N PHE A 232 2.12 -17.56 -12.55
CA PHE A 232 1.68 -16.17 -12.75
C PHE A 232 0.34 -15.92 -12.04
N ARG A 233 -0.61 -16.84 -12.22
CA ARG A 233 -1.92 -16.80 -11.56
C ARG A 233 -1.78 -16.84 -10.05
N SER A 234 -0.95 -17.73 -9.51
CA SER A 234 -0.76 -17.90 -8.06
C SER A 234 -0.13 -16.66 -7.42
N VAL A 235 0.91 -16.11 -8.05
CA VAL A 235 1.56 -14.87 -7.58
C VAL A 235 0.56 -13.71 -7.61
N ARG A 236 -0.22 -13.56 -8.69
CA ARG A 236 -1.26 -12.53 -8.77
C ARG A 236 -2.33 -12.69 -7.69
N LEU A 237 -2.84 -13.91 -7.51
CA LEU A 237 -3.82 -14.22 -6.46
C LEU A 237 -3.26 -13.91 -5.07
N LEU A 238 -2.00 -14.24 -4.80
CA LEU A 238 -1.37 -13.93 -3.51
C LEU A 238 -1.19 -12.41 -3.30
N GLY A 239 -0.84 -11.67 -4.35
CA GLY A 239 -0.66 -10.21 -4.30
C GLY A 239 -1.95 -9.38 -4.28
N ASN A 240 -3.06 -9.92 -4.80
CA ASN A 240 -4.34 -9.21 -4.80
C ASN A 240 -4.90 -9.10 -3.37
N GLY A 241 -5.03 -7.85 -2.89
CA GLY A 241 -5.42 -7.55 -1.50
C GLY A 241 -4.28 -7.66 -0.49
N PHE A 242 -3.02 -7.52 -0.93
CA PHE A 242 -1.84 -7.81 -0.11
C PHE A 242 -1.82 -7.15 1.27
N ILE A 243 -2.29 -5.91 1.42
CA ILE A 243 -2.31 -5.20 2.72
C ILE A 243 -3.20 -5.96 3.72
N VAL A 244 -4.43 -6.27 3.29
CA VAL A 244 -5.41 -6.99 4.14
C VAL A 244 -4.94 -8.41 4.40
N THR A 245 -4.40 -9.09 3.39
CA THR A 245 -3.85 -10.44 3.54
C THR A 245 -2.70 -10.47 4.54
N ALA A 246 -1.75 -9.52 4.42
CA ALA A 246 -0.60 -9.38 5.31
C ALA A 246 -1.04 -9.16 6.76
N LEU A 247 -2.00 -8.25 6.98
CA LEU A 247 -2.56 -7.96 8.29
C LEU A 247 -3.21 -9.20 8.91
N LEU A 248 -4.07 -9.90 8.17
CA LEU A 248 -4.76 -11.10 8.65
C LEU A 248 -3.80 -12.24 8.94
N TRP A 249 -2.81 -12.47 8.07
CA TRP A 249 -1.82 -13.53 8.25
C TRP A 249 -0.89 -13.24 9.43
N GLY A 250 -0.43 -11.99 9.56
CA GLY A 250 0.34 -11.53 10.71
C GLY A 250 -0.44 -11.71 12.01
N ALA A 251 -1.67 -11.22 12.08
CA ALA A 251 -2.50 -11.32 13.28
C ALA A 251 -2.85 -12.77 13.64
N ALA A 252 -3.25 -13.58 12.65
CA ALA A 252 -3.56 -15.00 12.86
C ALA A 252 -2.34 -15.76 13.39
N THR A 253 -1.15 -15.47 12.85
CA THR A 253 0.10 -16.14 13.24
C THR A 253 0.59 -15.67 14.61
N ALA A 254 0.49 -14.38 14.92
CA ALA A 254 0.83 -13.85 16.24
C ALA A 254 -0.04 -14.48 17.34
N GLU A 255 -1.36 -14.56 17.11
CA GLU A 255 -2.29 -15.23 18.05
C GLU A 255 -2.05 -16.73 18.14
N LEU A 256 -1.61 -17.37 17.04
CA LEU A 256 -1.23 -18.79 17.05
C LEU A 256 0.03 -19.03 17.89
N ILE A 257 1.04 -18.17 17.75
CA ILE A 257 2.28 -18.19 18.55
C ILE A 257 1.95 -18.00 20.03
N ASP A 258 1.05 -17.08 20.36
CA ASP A 258 0.58 -16.85 21.73
C ASP A 258 -0.44 -17.90 22.22
N GLN A 259 -0.64 -19.00 21.46
CA GLN A 259 -1.55 -20.10 21.78
C GLN A 259 -3.03 -19.70 21.98
N ARG A 260 -3.43 -18.55 21.45
CA ARG A 260 -4.81 -18.04 21.48
C ARG A 260 -5.58 -18.55 20.26
N PHE A 261 -5.66 -19.88 20.15
CA PHE A 261 -6.19 -20.60 18.99
C PHE A 261 -7.58 -20.12 18.52
N ARG A 262 -8.48 -19.75 19.44
CA ARG A 262 -9.83 -19.24 19.09
C ARG A 262 -9.77 -17.93 18.31
N ARG A 263 -8.88 -17.01 18.70
CA ARG A 263 -8.70 -15.71 18.03
C ARG A 263 -8.00 -15.89 16.69
N SER A 264 -6.98 -16.75 16.64
CA SER A 264 -6.35 -17.14 15.37
C SER A 264 -7.35 -17.74 14.37
N ALA A 265 -8.21 -18.66 14.82
CA ALA A 265 -9.27 -19.23 14.00
C ALA A 265 -10.28 -18.19 13.50
N LEU A 266 -10.59 -17.16 14.31
CA LEU A 266 -11.45 -16.06 13.88
C LEU A 266 -10.83 -15.28 12.72
N TYR A 267 -9.53 -14.98 12.76
CA TYR A 267 -8.85 -14.31 11.65
C TYR A 267 -8.90 -15.12 10.35
N PHE A 268 -8.73 -16.43 10.41
CA PHE A 268 -8.92 -17.29 9.24
C PHE A 268 -10.38 -17.34 8.78
N GLY A 269 -11.36 -17.31 9.69
CA GLY A 269 -12.77 -17.17 9.34
C GLY A 269 -13.07 -15.85 8.62
N VAL A 270 -12.48 -14.74 9.07
CA VAL A 270 -12.59 -13.44 8.39
C VAL A 270 -11.92 -13.50 7.02
N ALA A 271 -10.72 -14.07 6.91
CA ALA A 271 -10.04 -14.27 5.63
C ALA A 271 -10.88 -15.10 4.65
N ALA A 272 -11.55 -16.15 5.14
CA ALA A 272 -12.46 -16.96 4.33
C ALA A 272 -13.58 -16.11 3.72
N VAL A 273 -14.26 -15.30 4.54
CA VAL A 273 -15.33 -14.40 4.07
C VAL A 273 -14.80 -13.36 3.09
N LEU A 274 -13.68 -12.71 3.41
CA LEU A 274 -13.11 -11.66 2.56
C LEU A 274 -12.63 -12.18 1.20
N SER A 275 -12.16 -13.42 1.14
CA SER A 275 -11.75 -14.05 -0.13
C SER A 275 -12.91 -14.31 -1.09
N LEU A 276 -14.13 -14.53 -0.57
CA LEU A 276 -15.33 -14.73 -1.38
C LEU A 276 -15.68 -13.49 -2.23
N PHE A 277 -15.37 -12.31 -1.74
CA PHE A 277 -15.74 -11.04 -2.38
C PHE A 277 -14.57 -10.36 -3.09
N GLY A 278 -13.40 -11.00 -3.12
CA GLY A 278 -12.20 -10.44 -3.74
C GLY A 278 -11.52 -9.35 -2.94
N VAL A 279 -11.81 -9.22 -1.64
CA VAL A 279 -11.07 -8.30 -0.76
C VAL A 279 -9.64 -8.79 -0.58
N ILE A 280 -9.48 -10.11 -0.51
CA ILE A 280 -8.20 -10.79 -0.64
C ILE A 280 -8.31 -11.85 -1.74
N HIS A 281 -7.21 -12.13 -2.43
CA HIS A 281 -7.12 -13.17 -3.46
C HIS A 281 -8.11 -13.06 -4.62
N SER A 282 -8.43 -11.83 -5.03
CA SER A 282 -9.30 -11.61 -6.19
C SER A 282 -8.72 -12.29 -7.44
N PRO A 283 -9.50 -13.10 -8.19
CA PRO A 283 -9.05 -13.70 -9.43
C PRO A 283 -9.10 -12.73 -10.61
N THR A 284 -9.57 -11.50 -10.42
CA THR A 284 -9.59 -10.48 -11.48
C THR A 284 -8.17 -9.94 -11.75
N ALA A 285 -7.93 -9.43 -12.95
CA ALA A 285 -6.62 -8.88 -13.31
C ALA A 285 -6.27 -7.63 -12.50
N GLN A 286 -7.27 -6.81 -12.17
CA GLN A 286 -7.11 -5.55 -11.44
C GLN A 286 -7.31 -5.72 -9.92
N GLY A 287 -7.55 -6.93 -9.42
CA GLY A 287 -7.78 -7.16 -7.99
C GLY A 287 -9.07 -6.53 -7.45
N THR A 288 -10.10 -6.36 -8.27
CA THR A 288 -11.37 -5.73 -7.88
C THR A 288 -12.22 -6.61 -6.98
N PHE A 289 -13.16 -5.96 -6.28
CA PHE A 289 -14.23 -6.68 -5.59
C PHE A 289 -15.24 -7.24 -6.58
N PHE A 290 -15.88 -8.34 -6.21
CA PHE A 290 -16.91 -8.99 -7.01
C PHE A 290 -17.92 -9.70 -6.11
N LEU A 291 -19.06 -10.05 -6.70
CA LEU A 291 -20.00 -10.98 -6.07
C LEU A 291 -19.58 -12.42 -6.46
N PRO A 292 -19.42 -13.34 -5.48
CA PRO A 292 -18.86 -14.68 -5.73
C PRO A 292 -19.60 -15.46 -6.82
N TRP A 293 -20.92 -15.31 -6.90
CA TRP A 293 -21.76 -15.97 -7.91
C TRP A 293 -21.76 -15.29 -9.29
N LYS A 294 -21.12 -14.12 -9.46
CA LYS A 294 -21.03 -13.40 -10.74
C LYS A 294 -19.67 -13.49 -11.43
N VAL A 295 -18.64 -13.96 -10.74
CA VAL A 295 -17.25 -13.98 -11.26
C VAL A 295 -17.00 -15.13 -12.24
N GLY A 296 -17.81 -16.20 -12.21
CA GLY A 296 -17.66 -17.35 -13.09
C GLY A 296 -16.41 -18.22 -12.82
N ASP A 297 -15.75 -18.01 -11.68
CA ASP A 297 -14.53 -18.72 -11.26
C ASP A 297 -14.75 -19.35 -9.87
N MET A 298 -14.25 -20.58 -9.66
CA MET A 298 -14.32 -21.29 -8.38
C MET A 298 -13.25 -20.87 -7.37
N THR A 299 -12.23 -20.14 -7.81
CA THR A 299 -11.12 -19.66 -6.98
C THR A 299 -11.55 -19.01 -5.66
N PRO A 300 -12.57 -18.11 -5.63
CA PRO A 300 -13.00 -17.48 -4.39
C PRO A 300 -13.56 -18.51 -3.40
N PHE A 301 -14.31 -19.51 -3.88
CA PHE A 301 -14.85 -20.58 -3.04
C PHE A 301 -13.76 -21.52 -2.54
N THR A 302 -12.75 -21.81 -3.38
CA THR A 302 -11.58 -22.61 -2.98
C THR A 302 -10.78 -21.94 -1.88
N PHE A 303 -10.48 -20.63 -2.00
CA PHE A 303 -9.81 -19.88 -0.94
C PHE A 303 -10.64 -19.81 0.34
N ALA A 304 -11.95 -19.55 0.22
CA ALA A 304 -12.83 -19.50 1.36
C ALA A 304 -12.88 -20.83 2.10
N ALA A 305 -13.02 -21.94 1.37
CA ALA A 305 -13.00 -23.28 1.94
C ALA A 305 -11.64 -23.61 2.58
N ALA A 306 -10.53 -23.23 1.94
CA ALA A 306 -9.18 -23.46 2.48
C ALA A 306 -8.95 -22.70 3.79
N TYR A 307 -9.29 -21.41 3.85
CA TYR A 307 -9.19 -20.61 5.08
C TYR A 307 -10.12 -21.12 6.17
N PHE A 308 -11.35 -21.49 5.81
CA PHE A 308 -12.30 -22.05 6.77
C PHE A 308 -11.79 -23.38 7.35
N ALA A 309 -11.30 -24.28 6.50
CA ALA A 309 -10.70 -25.55 6.92
C ALA A 309 -9.47 -25.32 7.83
N LEU A 310 -8.59 -24.37 7.47
CA LEU A 310 -7.45 -23.98 8.30
C LEU A 310 -7.91 -23.44 9.67
N GLY A 311 -8.93 -22.59 9.68
CA GLY A 311 -9.54 -22.08 10.92
C GLY A 311 -10.09 -23.20 11.81
N LEU A 312 -10.75 -24.22 11.22
CA LEU A 312 -11.22 -25.39 11.95
C LEU A 312 -10.08 -26.23 12.52
N VAL A 313 -8.99 -26.43 11.76
CA VAL A 313 -7.79 -27.14 12.23
C VAL A 313 -7.17 -26.42 13.43
N VAL A 314 -7.02 -25.09 13.34
CA VAL A 314 -6.50 -24.27 14.44
C VAL A 314 -7.44 -24.31 15.65
N LEU A 315 -8.75 -24.24 15.42
CA LEU A 315 -9.73 -24.34 16.50
C LEU A 315 -9.71 -25.70 17.20
N ALA A 316 -9.51 -26.79 16.44
CA ALA A 316 -9.38 -28.13 17.00
C ALA A 316 -8.14 -28.26 17.89
N ALA A 317 -7.04 -27.56 17.58
CA ALA A 317 -5.86 -27.51 18.45
C ALA A 317 -6.15 -26.92 19.84
N ALA A 318 -7.17 -26.05 19.97
CA ALA A 318 -7.64 -25.52 21.25
C ALA A 318 -8.26 -26.59 22.17
N LEU A 319 -8.61 -27.76 21.63
CA LEU A 319 -9.21 -28.87 22.39
C LEU A 319 -8.15 -29.84 22.93
N LEU A 320 -6.88 -29.69 22.55
CA LEU A 320 -5.81 -30.60 22.96
C LEU A 320 -5.47 -30.41 24.46
N PRO A 321 -5.24 -31.50 25.23
CA PRO A 321 -5.09 -31.44 26.69
C PRO A 321 -3.94 -30.54 27.22
N GLY A 322 -2.91 -30.29 26.41
CA GLY A 322 -1.75 -29.47 26.79
C GLY A 322 -1.95 -27.96 26.72
N THR A 323 -2.95 -27.47 25.97
CA THR A 323 -3.16 -26.04 25.73
C THR A 323 -3.97 -25.36 26.84
N ARG A 324 -4.80 -26.12 27.56
CA ARG A 324 -5.59 -25.62 28.69
C ARG A 324 -4.76 -25.27 29.93
N ARG A 325 -3.59 -25.91 30.09
CA ARG A 325 -2.71 -25.74 31.26
C ARG A 325 -1.89 -24.45 31.21
N ALA A 326 -1.41 -24.09 30.01
CA ALA A 326 -0.70 -22.83 29.77
C ALA A 326 -1.62 -21.60 29.91
N ALA A 327 -2.89 -21.72 29.50
CA ALA A 327 -3.86 -20.63 29.66
C ALA A 327 -4.18 -20.32 31.14
N SER A 328 -4.24 -21.33 32.01
CA SER A 328 -4.49 -21.12 33.45
C SER A 328 -3.30 -20.57 34.23
N GLU A 329 -2.09 -20.70 33.70
CA GLU A 329 -0.87 -20.18 34.31
C GLU A 329 -0.57 -18.72 33.91
N ALA A 330 -1.12 -18.25 32.77
CA ALA A 330 -0.96 -16.87 32.31
C ALA A 330 -2.01 -15.88 32.88
N GLU A 331 -3.09 -16.39 33.49
CA GLU A 331 -4.13 -15.59 34.16
C GLU A 331 -3.91 -15.43 35.69
N ASN A 332 -2.88 -16.07 36.25
CA ASN A 332 -2.44 -15.92 37.66
C ASN A 332 -1.14 -15.13 37.75
#